data_AF-A0A6B0HAL1-F1
#
_entry.id   AF-A0A6B0HAL1-F1
#
_cell.length_a   1.000
_cell.length_b   1.000
_cell.length_c   1.000
_cell.angle_alpha   90.00
_cell.angle_beta   90.00
_cell.angle_gamma   90.00
#
_symmetry.space_group_name_H-M   'P 1'
#
loop_
_entity.id
_entity.type
_entity.pdbx_description
1 polymer ?
#
loop_
_entity_poly.entity_id
_entity_poly.type
_entity_poly.pdbx_seq_one_letter_code
_entity_poly.pdbx_strand_id
1 'polypeptide(L)'
;MAARKRKSIRKNVIGSFTHETNAGGLSDGGLIVTPADVGAETIELGFADGGAVDLLGTEASFLVPTEARAMDGEPLPGMLFASATSTGVDAFQNTGGEGLLIEQPWRVFPNESWTEEYDDETGDGWSPSTAWIPGSTWDPAESKSVSTFIPTDEATFASRLGVETRELRDRFGPYRTVEADEELRTDELLIAAFTDDRTFPSTPLTSPDRIDIGQLFNAGISAPLSGATFGFSVLATPNASVAGQNLNPLAGLEFEEIFAHEEVRDVLRRAGVTDARTVEWLVGPDAVDGDRVPPLVANPDPILEADPATTLLDDEVDLRTFVGVLNGQVGPWAIAIHAARLVDDDIVLATGINRRPVADTDATGVLDGETLTRARERTTATMVTLRKAGGDR
;
A
#
# COMPACT_ATOMS: atom_id res chain seq x y z
N MET A 1 -4.00 20.35 -0.29
CA MET A 1 -4.41 19.19 0.54
C MET A 1 -3.26 18.26 0.98
N ALA A 2 -2.17 18.10 0.21
CA ALA A 2 -1.09 17.14 0.50
C ALA A 2 -0.26 17.38 1.79
N ALA A 3 -0.09 18.63 2.25
CA ALA A 3 0.75 18.94 3.41
C ALA A 3 0.14 18.53 4.78
N ARG A 4 -1.19 18.34 4.85
CA ARG A 4 -1.88 17.92 6.09
C ARG A 4 -1.77 16.40 6.31
N LYS A 5 -1.70 15.60 5.23
CA LYS A 5 -1.70 14.12 5.27
C LYS A 5 -0.36 13.50 5.68
N ARG A 6 0.78 14.12 5.36
CA ARG A 6 2.12 13.64 5.82
C ARG A 6 2.26 13.60 7.34
N LYS A 7 1.44 14.36 8.09
CA LYS A 7 1.44 14.35 9.56
C LYS A 7 0.60 13.22 10.18
N SER A 8 -0.32 12.54 9.48
CA SER A 8 -1.13 11.45 10.08
C SER A 8 -0.46 10.08 9.93
N ILE A 9 0.17 9.78 8.79
CA ILE A 9 0.71 8.44 8.52
C ILE A 9 1.88 8.05 9.45
N ARG A 10 2.73 9.01 9.85
CA ARG A 10 3.79 8.77 10.84
C ARG A 10 3.28 8.62 12.28
N LYS A 11 1.97 8.75 12.54
CA LYS A 11 1.37 8.61 13.88
C LYS A 11 0.89 7.19 14.20
N ASN A 12 1.13 6.23 13.31
CA ASN A 12 0.85 4.82 13.60
C ASN A 12 2.11 3.98 13.45
N VAL A 13 2.08 2.80 14.09
CA VAL A 13 3.21 1.87 14.17
C VAL A 13 3.62 1.42 12.78
N ILE A 14 2.68 0.96 11.97
CA ILE A 14 2.95 0.45 10.62
C ILE A 14 3.61 1.52 9.73
N GLY A 15 3.08 2.74 9.73
CA GLY A 15 3.63 3.83 8.94
C GLY A 15 5.03 4.25 9.39
N SER A 16 5.33 4.16 10.69
CA SER A 16 6.69 4.41 11.19
C SER A 16 7.63 3.25 10.85
N PHE A 17 7.19 2.01 11.02
CA PHE A 17 7.95 0.81 10.65
C PHE A 17 8.28 0.80 9.15
N THR A 18 7.29 0.97 8.26
CA THR A 18 7.50 1.04 6.81
C THR A 18 8.46 2.16 6.44
N HIS A 19 8.32 3.34 7.07
CA HIS A 19 9.22 4.46 6.82
C HIS A 19 10.67 4.14 7.18
N GLU A 20 10.91 3.58 8.37
CA GLU A 20 12.27 3.24 8.80
C GLU A 20 12.87 2.11 7.96
N THR A 21 12.10 1.06 7.68
CA THR A 21 12.58 -0.08 6.87
C THR A 21 12.87 0.33 5.43
N ASN A 22 12.09 1.26 4.85
CA ASN A 22 12.36 1.82 3.52
C ASN A 22 13.38 2.96 3.53
N ALA A 23 14.27 3.05 4.54
CA ALA A 23 15.30 4.09 4.64
C ALA A 23 14.77 5.54 4.52
N GLY A 24 13.56 5.78 5.00
CA GLY A 24 12.84 7.06 4.94
C GLY A 24 11.80 7.17 3.82
N GLY A 25 11.72 6.16 2.95
CA GLY A 25 10.84 6.06 1.79
C GLY A 25 9.42 5.60 2.13
N LEU A 26 8.66 6.37 2.93
CA LEU A 26 7.26 6.02 3.21
C LEU A 26 6.39 5.95 1.93
N SER A 27 6.74 6.74 0.91
CA SER A 27 6.09 6.67 -0.41
C SER A 27 6.32 5.34 -1.12
N ASP A 28 7.33 4.58 -0.74
CA ASP A 28 7.66 3.34 -1.41
C ASP A 28 6.82 2.19 -0.87
N GLY A 29 6.24 2.35 0.32
CA GLY A 29 5.23 1.44 0.82
C GLY A 29 5.68 -0.01 0.98
N GLY A 30 4.82 -0.97 0.62
CA GLY A 30 4.85 -2.35 1.03
C GLY A 30 3.51 -3.04 0.80
N LEU A 31 3.48 -4.35 1.05
CA LEU A 31 2.34 -5.22 0.79
C LEU A 31 1.88 -5.92 2.04
N ILE A 32 0.59 -6.24 2.11
CA ILE A 32 0.04 -7.22 3.04
C ILE A 32 -0.09 -8.54 2.32
N VAL A 33 0.46 -9.61 2.90
CA VAL A 33 0.40 -10.96 2.37
C VAL A 33 -0.07 -11.90 3.47
N THR A 34 -1.07 -12.73 3.22
CA THR A 34 -1.39 -13.81 4.16
C THR A 34 -0.49 -15.02 3.89
N PRO A 35 -0.08 -15.78 4.91
CA PRO A 35 0.60 -17.06 4.71
C PRO A 35 -0.15 -17.99 3.73
N ALA A 36 -1.48 -18.00 3.75
CA ALA A 36 -2.29 -18.82 2.84
C ALA A 36 -2.10 -18.45 1.36
N ASP A 37 -1.92 -17.16 1.04
CA ASP A 37 -1.72 -16.68 -0.34
C ASP A 37 -0.44 -17.22 -0.99
N VAL A 38 0.52 -17.64 -0.17
CA VAL A 38 1.80 -18.20 -0.58
C VAL A 38 1.92 -19.70 -0.26
N GLY A 39 0.80 -20.35 0.04
CA GLY A 39 0.71 -21.81 0.19
C GLY A 39 0.99 -22.33 1.60
N ALA A 40 1.15 -21.47 2.60
CA ALA A 40 1.24 -21.88 4.00
C ALA A 40 -0.16 -21.92 4.62
N GLU A 41 -0.73 -23.12 4.76
CA GLU A 41 -2.07 -23.33 5.33
C GLU A 41 -2.16 -22.97 6.82
N THR A 42 -1.03 -23.05 7.54
CA THR A 42 -0.94 -22.73 8.97
C THR A 42 0.36 -21.99 9.27
N ILE A 43 0.35 -21.21 10.35
CA ILE A 43 1.56 -20.63 10.94
C ILE A 43 1.59 -20.89 12.44
N GLU A 44 2.80 -21.09 12.97
CA GLU A 44 3.01 -21.21 14.40
C GLU A 44 3.16 -19.82 15.03
N LEU A 45 2.33 -19.52 16.03
CA LEU A 45 2.59 -18.46 17.00
C LEU A 45 3.34 -19.05 18.19
N GLY A 46 4.53 -18.54 18.42
CA GLY A 46 5.39 -18.92 19.53
C GLY A 46 5.00 -18.17 20.79
N PHE A 47 4.71 -18.91 21.84
CA PHE A 47 4.66 -18.36 23.19
C PHE A 47 6.05 -18.63 23.74
N ALA A 48 6.86 -17.57 23.90
CA ALA A 48 8.25 -17.65 24.31
C ALA A 48 8.48 -18.45 25.61
N ASP A 49 8.64 -19.77 25.52
CA ASP A 49 8.82 -20.77 26.60
C ASP A 49 7.57 -21.59 26.92
N GLY A 50 7.16 -22.45 25.96
CA GLY A 50 6.58 -23.76 26.30
C GLY A 50 5.34 -24.19 25.52
N GLY A 51 4.81 -23.35 24.64
CA GLY A 51 3.69 -23.70 23.77
C GLY A 51 3.79 -22.98 22.44
N ALA A 52 3.21 -23.60 21.42
CA ALA A 52 3.02 -23.01 20.11
C ALA A 52 1.58 -23.29 19.68
N VAL A 53 0.92 -22.29 19.10
CA VAL A 53 -0.44 -22.44 18.58
C VAL A 53 -0.38 -22.31 17.08
N ASP A 54 -0.90 -23.32 16.40
CA ASP A 54 -1.11 -23.29 14.97
C ASP A 54 -2.32 -22.41 14.68
N LEU A 55 -2.10 -21.29 14.01
CA LEU A 55 -3.14 -20.48 13.40
C LEU A 55 -3.33 -20.88 11.94
N LEU A 56 -4.55 -20.72 11.44
CA LEU A 56 -4.78 -20.78 10.00
C LEU A 56 -3.99 -19.67 9.31
N GLY A 57 -3.40 -19.99 8.15
CA GLY A 57 -2.63 -19.04 7.35
C GLY A 57 -3.45 -17.85 6.85
N THR A 58 -4.77 -17.88 6.97
CA THR A 58 -5.68 -16.77 6.66
C THR A 58 -5.91 -15.82 7.85
N GLU A 59 -5.61 -16.24 9.07
CA GLU A 59 -5.79 -15.48 10.33
C GLU A 59 -4.54 -14.68 10.71
N ALA A 60 -3.57 -14.62 9.80
CA ALA A 60 -2.35 -13.86 9.97
C ALA A 60 -1.94 -13.17 8.67
N SER A 61 -1.04 -12.22 8.80
CA SER A 61 -0.48 -11.50 7.66
C SER A 61 0.92 -10.97 7.95
N PHE A 62 1.64 -10.70 6.86
CA PHE A 62 2.92 -10.00 6.89
C PHE A 62 2.77 -8.70 6.15
N LEU A 63 3.17 -7.61 6.80
CA LEU A 63 3.59 -6.41 6.12
C LEU A 63 5.00 -6.61 5.57
N VAL A 64 5.11 -6.49 4.25
CA VAL A 64 6.33 -6.64 3.47
C VAL A 64 6.72 -5.27 2.90
N PRO A 65 7.60 -4.50 3.55
CA PRO A 65 8.08 -3.22 3.04
C PRO A 65 8.79 -3.41 1.70
N THR A 66 8.71 -2.41 0.82
CA THR A 66 9.29 -2.46 -0.53
C THR A 66 10.79 -2.74 -0.53
N GLU A 67 11.53 -2.25 0.47
CA GLU A 67 12.97 -2.50 0.60
C GLU A 67 13.32 -3.99 0.77
N ALA A 68 12.35 -4.83 1.16
CA ALA A 68 12.56 -6.27 1.28
C ALA A 68 13.01 -6.92 -0.04
N ARG A 69 12.73 -6.30 -1.19
CA ARG A 69 13.21 -6.75 -2.51
C ARG A 69 14.68 -6.46 -2.79
N ALA A 70 15.34 -5.60 -2.02
CA ALA A 70 16.77 -5.32 -2.18
C ALA A 70 17.63 -6.55 -1.90
N MET A 71 17.04 -7.56 -1.25
CA MET A 71 17.71 -8.78 -0.82
C MET A 71 17.38 -9.91 -1.79
N ASP A 72 18.41 -10.52 -2.37
CA ASP A 72 18.26 -11.79 -3.09
C ASP A 72 17.98 -12.90 -2.07
N GLY A 73 16.77 -13.47 -2.10
CA GLY A 73 16.38 -14.62 -1.28
C GLY A 73 15.58 -14.27 -0.02
N GLU A 74 16.06 -14.70 1.15
CA GLU A 74 15.34 -14.54 2.41
C GLU A 74 15.43 -13.08 2.91
N PRO A 75 14.31 -12.45 3.31
CA PRO A 75 14.34 -11.13 3.94
C PRO A 75 15.09 -11.19 5.28
N LEU A 76 15.71 -10.08 5.67
CA LEU A 76 16.45 -10.02 6.93
C LEU A 76 15.52 -10.23 8.13
N PRO A 77 16.05 -10.79 9.24
CA PRO A 77 15.33 -10.81 10.51
C PRO A 77 14.79 -9.42 10.87
N GLY A 78 13.50 -9.33 11.16
CA GLY A 78 12.83 -8.09 11.57
C GLY A 78 12.52 -7.10 10.45
N MET A 79 12.72 -7.50 9.19
CA MET A 79 12.39 -6.70 8.02
C MET A 79 10.89 -6.71 7.68
N LEU A 80 10.18 -7.75 8.12
CA LEU A 80 8.72 -7.82 8.03
C LEU A 80 8.08 -7.58 9.40
N PHE A 81 6.84 -7.10 9.37
CA PHE A 81 5.99 -6.96 10.54
C PHE A 81 4.81 -7.92 10.42
N ALA A 82 4.72 -8.87 11.34
CA ALA A 82 3.70 -9.91 11.34
C ALA A 82 2.52 -9.49 12.22
N SER A 83 1.32 -9.89 11.81
CA SER A 83 0.07 -9.62 12.52
C SER A 83 -0.78 -10.88 12.53
N ALA A 84 -1.50 -11.13 13.62
CA ALA A 84 -2.39 -12.26 13.75
C ALA A 84 -3.58 -11.94 14.65
N THR A 85 -4.72 -12.60 14.38
CA THR A 85 -5.84 -12.61 15.32
C THR A 85 -5.59 -13.65 16.41
N SER A 86 -6.05 -13.40 17.63
CA SER A 86 -6.08 -14.41 18.70
C SER A 86 -7.37 -15.23 18.72
N THR A 87 -8.16 -15.17 17.64
CA THR A 87 -9.45 -15.87 17.55
C THR A 87 -9.25 -17.37 17.75
N GLY A 88 -9.97 -17.96 18.71
CA GLY A 88 -9.86 -19.40 19.02
C GLY A 88 -8.74 -19.77 19.98
N VAL A 89 -8.01 -18.80 20.53
CA VAL A 89 -7.11 -18.99 21.67
C VAL A 89 -7.86 -18.56 22.93
N ASP A 90 -7.85 -19.35 24.01
CA ASP A 90 -8.57 -19.02 25.25
C ASP A 90 -7.79 -18.09 26.19
N ALA A 91 -6.45 -18.13 26.12
CA ALA A 91 -5.55 -17.25 26.86
C ALA A 91 -4.21 -17.13 26.14
N PHE A 92 -3.63 -15.93 26.14
CA PHE A 92 -2.29 -15.66 25.60
C PHE A 92 -1.35 -15.40 26.77
N GLN A 93 -0.32 -16.22 26.96
CA GLN A 93 0.69 -15.97 27.97
C GLN A 93 1.90 -15.28 27.35
N ASN A 94 2.27 -14.10 27.85
CA ASN A 94 3.51 -13.44 27.45
C ASN A 94 4.71 -14.15 28.10
N THR A 95 5.08 -15.33 27.60
CA THR A 95 6.18 -16.10 28.20
C THR A 95 7.57 -15.49 27.87
N GLY A 96 7.61 -14.43 27.05
CA GLY A 96 8.83 -13.73 26.64
C GLY A 96 9.32 -12.69 27.65
N GLY A 97 10.00 -11.67 27.12
CA GLY A 97 10.38 -10.50 27.90
C GLY A 97 9.19 -9.57 28.16
N GLU A 98 9.48 -8.33 28.54
CA GLU A 98 8.45 -7.28 28.58
C GLU A 98 7.82 -7.11 27.19
N GLY A 99 6.51 -6.82 27.16
CA GLY A 99 5.78 -6.44 25.96
C GLY A 99 4.98 -5.17 26.13
N LEU A 100 4.37 -4.69 25.04
CA LEU A 100 3.52 -3.51 25.02
C LEU A 100 2.10 -3.91 24.65
N LEU A 101 1.12 -3.49 25.45
CA LEU A 101 -0.29 -3.57 25.08
C LEU A 101 -0.77 -2.17 24.70
N ILE A 102 -1.08 -1.99 23.42
CA ILE A 102 -1.64 -0.77 22.85
C ILE A 102 -3.16 -0.90 22.83
N GLU A 103 -3.86 -0.07 23.60
CA GLU A 103 -5.32 -0.16 23.81
C GLU A 103 -6.14 0.32 22.60
N GLN A 104 -5.48 0.93 21.61
CA GLN A 104 -6.10 1.52 20.43
C GLN A 104 -5.52 0.90 19.16
N PRO A 105 -6.08 -0.22 18.64
CA PRO A 105 -5.46 -1.03 17.60
C PRO A 105 -5.33 -0.29 16.26
N TRP A 106 -6.17 0.72 16.01
CA TRP A 106 -6.02 1.63 14.86
C TRP A 106 -4.76 2.51 14.90
N ARG A 107 -4.10 2.62 16.07
CA ARG A 107 -2.76 3.23 16.21
C ARG A 107 -1.65 2.30 15.73
N VAL A 108 -1.91 1.00 15.67
CA VAL A 108 -0.99 0.03 15.07
C VAL A 108 -1.30 -0.11 13.60
N PHE A 109 -2.53 -0.54 13.29
CA PHE A 109 -3.01 -0.88 11.95
C PHE A 109 -3.98 0.20 11.44
N PRO A 110 -3.52 1.21 10.71
CA PRO A 110 -4.40 2.29 10.31
C PRO A 110 -5.39 1.84 9.22
N ASN A 111 -6.67 2.18 9.32
CA ASN A 111 -7.67 1.86 8.29
C ASN A 111 -7.73 2.89 7.15
N GLU A 112 -6.78 3.83 7.05
CA GLU A 112 -6.76 4.75 5.90
C GLU A 112 -6.29 3.99 4.64
N SER A 113 -7.18 3.16 4.09
CA SER A 113 -7.22 3.02 2.66
C SER A 113 -7.51 4.41 2.09
N TRP A 114 -6.85 4.76 1.00
CA TRP A 114 -7.28 5.77 0.05
C TRP A 114 -8.70 5.53 -0.50
N THR A 115 -9.65 4.94 0.22
CA THR A 115 -11.04 4.73 -0.19
C THR A 115 -12.04 4.89 0.97
N GLU A 116 -11.61 4.75 2.23
CA GLU A 116 -12.51 4.80 3.39
C GLU A 116 -12.05 5.87 4.39
N GLU A 117 -13.02 6.66 4.88
CA GLU A 117 -12.81 7.61 5.97
C GLU A 117 -13.28 6.96 7.27
N TYR A 118 -12.45 7.02 8.32
CA TYR A 118 -12.82 6.66 9.69
C TYR A 118 -12.51 7.84 10.61
N ASP A 119 -13.15 7.88 11.77
CA ASP A 119 -12.91 8.91 12.78
C ASP A 119 -11.62 8.59 13.57
N ASP A 120 -10.61 9.45 13.44
CA ASP A 120 -9.30 9.26 14.06
C ASP A 120 -9.27 9.55 15.57
N GLU A 121 -10.28 10.25 16.09
CA GLU A 121 -10.46 10.53 17.51
C GLU A 121 -11.19 9.38 18.21
N THR A 122 -12.23 8.83 17.58
CA THR A 122 -13.12 7.83 18.20
C THR A 122 -12.85 6.40 17.77
N GLY A 123 -12.20 6.18 16.62
CA GLY A 123 -12.00 4.85 16.04
C GLY A 123 -13.26 4.27 15.38
N ASP A 124 -14.34 5.05 15.27
CA ASP A 124 -15.60 4.60 14.68
C ASP A 124 -15.42 4.23 13.20
N GLY A 125 -15.85 3.02 12.82
CA GLY A 125 -15.73 2.49 11.46
C GLY A 125 -14.40 1.81 11.15
N TRP A 126 -13.52 1.61 12.14
CA TRP A 126 -12.24 0.93 11.96
C TRP A 126 -12.36 -0.61 12.05
N SER A 127 -11.67 -1.34 11.15
CA SER A 127 -11.45 -2.79 11.25
C SER A 127 -10.11 -3.20 10.62
N PRO A 128 -9.31 -4.09 11.25
CA PRO A 128 -8.12 -4.68 10.65
C PRO A 128 -8.47 -5.84 9.68
N SER A 129 -9.64 -6.47 9.79
CA SER A 129 -9.99 -7.69 9.04
C SER A 129 -10.10 -7.47 7.53
N THR A 130 -10.43 -6.27 7.06
CA THR A 130 -10.65 -6.03 5.63
C THR A 130 -9.38 -5.70 4.85
N ALA A 131 -8.32 -5.24 5.53
CA ALA A 131 -7.14 -4.72 4.84
C ALA A 131 -5.79 -5.16 5.42
N TRP A 132 -5.74 -5.50 6.71
CA TRP A 132 -4.51 -5.90 7.40
C TRP A 132 -4.45 -7.39 7.65
N ILE A 133 -5.59 -8.06 7.86
CA ILE A 133 -5.67 -9.53 7.94
C ILE A 133 -6.85 -10.00 7.07
N PRO A 134 -6.70 -9.98 5.72
CA PRO A 134 -7.82 -10.11 4.78
C PRO A 134 -8.64 -11.40 4.90
N GLY A 135 -8.02 -12.47 5.41
CA GLY A 135 -8.68 -13.76 5.60
C GLY A 135 -9.40 -13.91 6.93
N SER A 136 -9.36 -12.90 7.80
CA SER A 136 -9.93 -12.99 9.14
C SER A 136 -11.45 -12.81 9.14
N THR A 137 -12.14 -13.63 9.94
CA THR A 137 -13.58 -13.51 10.17
C THR A 137 -13.96 -12.54 11.29
N TRP A 138 -13.02 -11.69 11.74
CA TRP A 138 -13.21 -10.79 12.87
C TRP A 138 -14.26 -9.70 12.62
N ASP A 139 -15.13 -9.48 13.62
CA ASP A 139 -16.27 -8.56 13.53
C ASP A 139 -15.83 -7.11 13.81
N PRO A 140 -16.07 -6.16 12.88
CA PRO A 140 -15.84 -4.74 13.11
C PRO A 140 -16.52 -4.17 14.37
N ALA A 141 -17.60 -4.77 14.87
CA ALA A 141 -18.27 -4.34 16.10
C ALA A 141 -17.44 -4.59 17.37
N GLU A 142 -16.53 -5.58 17.34
CA GLU A 142 -15.62 -5.90 18.45
C GLU A 142 -14.42 -4.95 18.50
N SER A 143 -14.23 -4.12 17.47
CA SER A 143 -13.06 -3.25 17.29
C SER A 143 -12.77 -2.21 18.37
N LYS A 144 -13.77 -1.84 19.17
CA LYS A 144 -13.65 -0.78 20.18
C LYS A 144 -13.08 -1.25 21.51
N SER A 145 -13.08 -2.55 21.78
CA SER A 145 -12.54 -3.14 23.00
C SER A 145 -11.22 -3.89 22.77
N VAL A 146 -10.80 -4.03 21.53
CA VAL A 146 -9.57 -4.77 21.19
C VAL A 146 -8.32 -3.98 21.50
N SER A 147 -7.31 -4.68 22.00
CA SER A 147 -5.95 -4.17 22.18
C SER A 147 -4.97 -4.89 21.25
N THR A 148 -3.82 -4.29 20.97
CA THR A 148 -2.73 -4.95 20.24
C THR A 148 -1.56 -5.21 21.17
N PHE A 149 -1.19 -6.48 21.32
CA PHE A 149 0.01 -6.89 22.02
C PHE A 149 1.20 -6.95 21.07
N ILE A 150 2.30 -6.32 21.48
CA ILE A 150 3.59 -6.32 20.80
C ILE A 150 4.66 -6.85 21.76
N PRO A 151 5.24 -8.04 21.50
CA PRO A 151 6.11 -8.79 22.42
C PRO A 151 7.54 -8.22 22.53
N THR A 152 7.67 -6.90 22.64
CA THR A 152 8.96 -6.19 22.68
C THR A 152 9.00 -5.18 23.80
N ASP A 153 10.19 -4.91 24.34
CA ASP A 153 10.39 -3.82 25.29
C ASP A 153 10.25 -2.45 24.62
N GLU A 154 9.99 -1.41 25.43
CA GLU A 154 9.79 -0.04 24.95
C GLU A 154 10.98 0.53 24.17
N ALA A 155 12.21 0.22 24.58
CA ALA A 155 13.41 0.78 23.97
C ALA A 155 13.65 0.17 22.59
N THR A 156 13.50 -1.15 22.46
CA THR A 156 13.55 -1.87 21.19
C THR A 156 12.44 -1.41 20.26
N PHE A 157 11.21 -1.28 20.77
CA PHE A 157 10.08 -0.77 19.99
C PHE A 157 10.33 0.64 19.45
N ALA A 158 10.77 1.57 20.30
CA ALA A 158 11.08 2.94 19.92
C ALA A 158 12.19 2.98 18.87
N SER A 159 13.26 2.20 19.06
CA SER A 159 14.37 2.11 18.11
C SER A 159 13.93 1.60 16.74
N ARG A 160 13.03 0.60 16.67
CA ARG A 160 12.51 0.04 15.41
C ARG A 160 11.63 1.02 14.65
N LEU A 161 11.00 1.95 15.35
CA LEU A 161 10.12 2.97 14.77
C LEU A 161 10.82 4.30 14.54
N GLY A 162 12.14 4.38 14.81
CA GLY A 162 12.95 5.58 14.60
C GLY A 162 12.55 6.74 15.51
N VAL A 163 12.16 6.43 16.75
CA VAL A 163 11.73 7.43 17.75
C VAL A 163 12.40 7.20 19.09
N GLU A 164 12.35 8.23 19.93
CA GLU A 164 12.78 8.13 21.34
C GLU A 164 11.67 7.48 22.17
N THR A 165 12.02 6.69 23.20
CA THR A 165 11.05 6.05 24.10
C THR A 165 10.03 7.02 24.70
N ARG A 166 10.49 8.22 25.10
CA ARG A 166 9.62 9.28 25.65
C ARG A 166 8.56 9.80 24.67
N GLU A 167 8.73 9.55 23.37
CA GLU A 167 7.82 9.99 22.30
C GLU A 167 6.76 8.94 21.96
N LEU A 168 6.91 7.69 22.43
CA LEU A 168 5.99 6.59 22.11
C LEU A 168 4.54 6.93 22.45
N ARG A 169 4.30 7.39 23.69
CA ARG A 169 2.94 7.69 24.17
C ARG A 169 2.31 8.86 23.41
N ASP A 170 3.10 9.90 23.13
CA ASP A 170 2.64 11.06 22.37
C ASP A 170 2.32 10.70 20.91
N ARG A 171 3.05 9.73 20.34
CA ARG A 171 2.98 9.39 18.93
C ARG A 171 1.98 8.28 18.61
N PHE A 172 1.97 7.22 19.41
CA PHE A 172 1.16 6.01 19.19
C PHE A 172 0.02 5.87 20.19
N GLY A 173 -0.12 6.80 21.13
CA GLY A 173 -1.23 6.83 22.09
C GLY A 173 -0.93 6.08 23.39
N PRO A 174 -1.94 5.89 24.24
CA PRO A 174 -1.77 5.18 25.50
C PRO A 174 -1.43 3.71 25.24
N TYR A 175 -0.44 3.24 25.97
CA TYR A 175 -0.08 1.83 26.04
C TYR A 175 0.28 1.49 27.49
N ARG A 176 0.29 0.20 27.81
CA ARG A 176 0.84 -0.32 29.07
C ARG A 176 1.91 -1.36 28.79
N THR A 177 2.84 -1.49 29.71
CA THR A 177 3.77 -2.62 29.73
C THR A 177 3.02 -3.87 30.17
N VAL A 178 3.37 -4.99 29.54
CA VAL A 178 2.95 -6.34 29.88
C VAL A 178 4.19 -7.03 30.44
N GLU A 179 4.09 -7.51 31.67
CA GLU A 179 5.21 -8.18 32.31
C GLU A 179 5.42 -9.58 31.70
N ALA A 180 6.61 -10.15 31.91
CA ALA A 180 6.85 -11.54 31.60
C ALA A 180 5.87 -12.44 32.39
N ASP A 181 5.42 -13.51 31.74
CA ASP A 181 4.42 -14.48 32.20
C ASP A 181 3.02 -13.91 32.46
N GLU A 182 2.75 -12.65 32.11
CA GLU A 182 1.42 -12.09 32.23
C GLU A 182 0.44 -12.77 31.25
N GLU A 183 -0.71 -13.21 31.78
CA GLU A 183 -1.80 -13.76 30.98
C GLU A 183 -2.67 -12.62 30.43
N LEU A 184 -2.78 -12.57 29.10
CA LEU A 184 -3.64 -11.67 28.35
C LEU A 184 -4.88 -12.41 27.87
N ARG A 185 -6.02 -11.74 27.98
CA ARG A 185 -7.28 -12.24 27.42
C ARG A 185 -7.29 -12.04 25.92
N THR A 186 -7.72 -13.08 25.21
CA THR A 186 -7.63 -13.23 23.74
C THR A 186 -8.96 -13.02 23.04
N ASP A 187 -10.05 -12.87 23.78
CA ASP A 187 -11.36 -12.48 23.25
C ASP A 187 -11.33 -11.07 22.63
N GLU A 188 -10.32 -10.25 22.95
CA GLU A 188 -10.18 -8.88 22.47
C GLU A 188 -8.71 -8.51 22.14
N LEU A 189 -7.94 -9.44 21.54
CA LEU A 189 -6.50 -9.23 21.31
C LEU A 189 -6.09 -9.40 19.84
N LEU A 190 -5.25 -8.47 19.37
CA LEU A 190 -4.43 -8.65 18.18
C LEU A 190 -3.00 -8.87 18.63
N ILE A 191 -2.29 -9.76 17.93
CA ILE A 191 -0.87 -9.99 18.17
C ILE A 191 -0.12 -9.41 16.98
N ALA A 192 0.90 -8.60 17.26
CA ALA A 192 1.72 -7.99 16.23
C ALA A 192 3.19 -8.05 16.64
N ALA A 193 4.10 -8.40 15.74
CA ALA A 193 5.51 -8.51 16.10
C ALA A 193 6.44 -8.22 14.91
N PHE A 194 7.68 -7.88 15.24
CA PHE A 194 8.77 -7.93 14.26
C PHE A 194 9.11 -9.40 13.99
N THR A 195 9.45 -9.75 12.75
CA THR A 195 9.68 -11.15 12.36
C THR A 195 10.95 -11.79 12.90
N ASP A 196 11.81 -11.03 13.57
CA ASP A 196 12.92 -11.55 14.39
C ASP A 196 12.56 -11.75 15.86
N ASP A 197 11.33 -11.43 16.22
CA ASP A 197 10.77 -11.76 17.52
C ASP A 197 10.45 -13.26 17.61
N ARG A 198 10.60 -13.81 18.82
CA ARG A 198 10.31 -15.22 19.10
C ARG A 198 8.82 -15.55 19.00
N THR A 199 7.94 -14.55 18.96
CA THR A 199 6.49 -14.75 18.83
C THR A 199 6.05 -15.31 17.49
N PHE A 200 6.86 -15.19 16.43
CA PHE A 200 6.62 -15.84 15.15
C PHE A 200 7.79 -16.79 14.82
N PRO A 201 7.93 -17.92 15.54
CA PRO A 201 9.07 -18.83 15.42
C PRO A 201 9.07 -19.55 14.06
N SER A 202 7.89 -19.73 13.45
CA SER A 202 7.73 -20.14 12.06
C SER A 202 6.98 -19.06 11.29
N THR A 203 7.73 -18.09 10.77
CA THR A 203 7.26 -17.32 9.62
C THR A 203 7.30 -18.21 8.37
N PRO A 204 6.51 -17.91 7.32
CA PRO A 204 6.68 -18.56 6.02
C PRO A 204 8.11 -18.44 5.45
N LEU A 205 8.91 -17.52 6.00
CA LEU A 205 10.34 -17.33 5.72
C LEU A 205 11.27 -18.28 6.48
N THR A 206 10.81 -18.89 7.57
CA THR A 206 11.58 -19.81 8.44
C THR A 206 11.01 -21.23 8.44
N SER A 207 9.85 -21.44 7.82
CA SER A 207 9.29 -22.77 7.52
C SER A 207 10.23 -23.58 6.61
N PRO A 208 10.30 -24.92 6.75
CA PRO A 208 11.09 -25.78 5.89
C PRO A 208 10.72 -25.69 4.40
N ASP A 209 9.50 -25.26 4.07
CA ASP A 209 9.01 -25.01 2.70
C ASP A 209 9.17 -23.53 2.31
N ARG A 210 10.41 -23.03 2.39
CA ARG A 210 10.86 -21.65 2.13
C ARG A 210 10.01 -20.89 1.12
N ILE A 211 9.26 -19.90 1.58
CA ILE A 211 8.58 -18.94 0.71
C ILE A 211 9.55 -17.82 0.34
N ASP A 212 9.73 -17.64 -0.97
CA ASP A 212 10.61 -16.62 -1.56
C ASP A 212 9.97 -15.23 -1.44
N ILE A 213 10.80 -14.20 -1.26
CA ILE A 213 10.36 -12.79 -1.28
C ILE A 213 9.61 -12.47 -2.58
N GLY A 214 10.01 -13.06 -3.71
CA GLY A 214 9.29 -12.88 -4.98
C GLY A 214 7.83 -13.37 -4.94
N GLN A 215 7.57 -14.48 -4.24
CA GLN A 215 6.21 -15.02 -4.09
C GLN A 215 5.35 -14.07 -3.25
N LEU A 216 5.91 -13.50 -2.19
CA LEU A 216 5.21 -12.51 -1.35
C LEU A 216 4.79 -11.26 -2.17
N PHE A 217 5.67 -10.76 -3.05
CA PHE A 217 5.35 -9.57 -3.84
C PHE A 217 4.29 -9.80 -4.93
N ASN A 218 4.24 -11.01 -5.48
CA ASN A 218 3.24 -11.38 -6.49
C ASN A 218 1.88 -11.73 -5.86
N ALA A 219 1.86 -12.26 -4.63
CA ALA A 219 0.64 -12.68 -3.94
C ALA A 219 -0.04 -11.57 -3.14
N GLY A 220 0.73 -10.60 -2.61
CA GLY A 220 0.20 -9.60 -1.68
C GLY A 220 -0.88 -8.66 -2.22
N ILE A 221 -1.39 -7.81 -1.35
CA ILE A 221 -2.18 -6.63 -1.69
C ILE A 221 -1.48 -5.38 -1.18
N SER A 222 -1.76 -4.23 -1.78
CA SER A 222 -1.17 -2.98 -1.34
C SER A 222 -1.56 -2.65 0.11
N ALA A 223 -0.57 -2.44 0.98
CA ALA A 223 -0.86 -2.08 2.36
C ALA A 223 -1.51 -0.68 2.47
N PRO A 224 -2.55 -0.49 3.30
CA PRO A 224 -3.11 0.84 3.57
C PRO A 224 -2.04 1.80 4.12
N LEU A 225 -2.05 3.04 3.65
CA LEU A 225 -1.04 4.09 3.96
C LEU A 225 0.43 3.78 3.68
N SER A 226 0.73 2.59 3.18
CA SER A 226 2.07 2.04 3.11
C SER A 226 2.22 1.14 1.89
N GLY A 227 1.56 1.39 0.75
CA GLY A 227 1.63 0.42 -0.36
C GLY A 227 1.10 0.87 -1.71
N ALA A 228 -0.11 1.42 -1.76
CA ALA A 228 -0.62 2.08 -2.97
C ALA A 228 -0.45 3.60 -2.81
N THR A 229 0.57 4.17 -3.45
CA THR A 229 0.62 5.64 -3.55
C THR A 229 -0.19 6.09 -4.74
N PHE A 230 -1.23 6.88 -4.45
CA PHE A 230 -1.93 7.61 -5.49
C PHE A 230 -1.22 8.94 -5.78
N GLY A 231 -0.70 9.09 -6.99
CA GLY A 231 -0.13 10.34 -7.50
C GLY A 231 -1.10 11.04 -8.45
N PHE A 232 -1.05 12.37 -8.50
CA PHE A 232 -1.76 13.14 -9.52
C PHE A 232 -0.82 14.14 -10.16
N SER A 233 -0.80 14.19 -11.50
CA SER A 233 0.05 15.09 -12.26
C SER A 233 -0.65 15.62 -13.49
N VAL A 234 -0.30 16.85 -13.87
CA VAL A 234 -0.84 17.53 -15.06
C VAL A 234 0.32 18.03 -15.91
N LEU A 235 0.28 17.71 -17.19
CA LEU A 235 1.16 18.26 -18.21
C LEU A 235 0.30 19.11 -19.16
N ALA A 236 0.64 20.39 -19.26
CA ALA A 236 0.06 21.29 -20.25
C ALA A 236 1.16 21.73 -21.22
N THR A 237 0.95 21.50 -22.51
CA THR A 237 1.90 21.87 -23.56
C THR A 237 1.27 22.92 -24.49
N PRO A 238 1.86 24.11 -24.59
CA PRO A 238 1.29 25.18 -25.39
C PRO A 238 1.32 24.88 -26.89
N ASN A 239 0.32 25.35 -27.63
CA ASN A 239 0.34 25.45 -29.08
C ASN A 239 1.40 26.46 -29.47
N ALA A 240 2.52 25.99 -29.99
CA ALA A 240 3.47 26.84 -30.67
C ALA A 240 3.37 26.53 -32.16
N SER A 241 2.99 27.50 -32.98
CA SER A 241 3.02 27.34 -34.44
C SER A 241 4.08 28.23 -35.06
N VAL A 242 4.96 27.65 -35.90
CA VAL A 242 5.88 28.40 -36.74
C VAL A 242 5.60 28.05 -38.19
N ALA A 243 5.34 29.06 -39.02
CA ALA A 243 4.99 28.91 -40.43
C ALA A 243 3.79 27.95 -40.69
N GLY A 244 2.83 27.89 -39.76
CA GLY A 244 1.64 27.03 -39.87
C GLY A 244 1.87 25.58 -39.47
N GLN A 245 3.07 25.22 -39.00
CA GLN A 245 3.36 23.90 -38.42
C GLN A 245 3.22 23.96 -36.91
N ASN A 246 2.45 23.04 -36.32
CA ASN A 246 2.39 22.87 -34.87
C ASN A 246 3.75 22.31 -34.39
N LEU A 247 4.33 22.96 -33.39
CA LEU A 247 5.59 22.61 -32.74
C LEU A 247 5.35 21.90 -31.40
N ASN A 248 4.10 21.68 -31.01
CA ASN A 248 3.78 20.86 -29.85
C ASN A 248 4.25 19.42 -30.13
N PRO A 249 5.22 18.90 -29.36
CA PRO A 249 5.82 17.59 -29.63
C PRO A 249 4.86 16.43 -29.37
N LEU A 250 3.74 16.66 -28.68
CA LEU A 250 2.74 15.64 -28.35
C LEU A 250 1.53 15.67 -29.28
N ALA A 251 1.47 16.63 -30.21
CA ALA A 251 0.31 16.79 -31.09
C ALA A 251 0.19 15.68 -32.11
N GLY A 252 -1.00 15.07 -32.15
CA GLY A 252 -1.32 13.97 -33.05
C GLY A 252 -0.73 12.61 -32.65
N LEU A 253 0.02 12.53 -31.55
CA LEU A 253 0.52 11.27 -31.00
C LEU A 253 -0.60 10.52 -30.28
N GLU A 254 -0.61 9.19 -30.35
CA GLU A 254 -1.48 8.38 -29.51
C GLU A 254 -0.92 8.26 -28.07
N PHE A 255 -1.73 7.81 -27.11
CA PHE A 255 -1.31 7.77 -25.69
C PHE A 255 -0.05 6.92 -25.48
N GLU A 256 0.09 5.81 -26.20
CA GLU A 256 1.25 4.93 -26.13
C GLU A 256 2.54 5.66 -26.55
N GLU A 257 2.46 6.46 -27.61
CA GLU A 257 3.57 7.30 -28.07
C GLU A 257 3.87 8.44 -27.09
N ILE A 258 2.83 9.04 -26.50
CA ILE A 258 2.94 10.08 -25.47
C ILE A 258 3.69 9.54 -24.24
N PHE A 259 3.35 8.35 -23.72
CA PHE A 259 4.03 7.78 -22.55
C PHE A 259 5.47 7.35 -22.81
N ALA A 260 5.86 7.16 -24.08
CA ALA A 260 7.24 6.93 -24.46
C ALA A 260 8.06 8.24 -24.57
N HIS A 261 7.41 9.40 -24.63
CA HIS A 261 8.05 10.69 -24.83
C HIS A 261 8.82 11.16 -23.57
N GLU A 262 9.98 11.80 -23.77
CA GLU A 262 10.91 12.19 -22.68
C GLU A 262 10.24 13.13 -21.66
N GLU A 263 9.54 14.15 -22.12
CA GLU A 263 8.83 15.14 -21.30
C GLU A 263 7.78 14.49 -20.40
N VAL A 264 7.06 13.49 -20.91
CA VAL A 264 6.04 12.76 -20.16
C VAL A 264 6.70 11.85 -19.13
N ARG A 265 7.76 11.13 -19.50
CA ARG A 265 8.58 10.35 -18.55
C ARG A 265 9.10 11.22 -17.41
N ASP A 266 9.48 12.46 -17.72
CA ASP A 266 10.02 13.40 -16.75
C ASP A 266 8.93 13.96 -15.82
N VAL A 267 7.70 14.13 -16.31
CA VAL A 267 6.50 14.43 -15.49
C VAL A 267 6.15 13.25 -14.59
N LEU A 268 6.12 12.02 -15.12
CA LEU A 268 5.84 10.81 -14.36
C LEU A 268 6.90 10.60 -13.26
N ARG A 269 8.18 10.84 -13.57
CA ARG A 269 9.27 10.81 -12.59
C ARG A 269 9.02 11.79 -11.44
N ARG A 270 8.61 13.02 -11.75
CA ARG A 270 8.30 14.04 -10.73
C ARG A 270 7.05 13.69 -9.92
N ALA A 271 6.11 12.96 -10.52
CA ALA A 271 4.93 12.42 -9.84
C ALA A 271 5.28 11.25 -8.91
N GLY A 272 6.51 10.72 -8.98
CA GLY A 272 6.97 9.61 -8.14
C GLY A 272 6.38 8.27 -8.55
N VAL A 273 6.17 8.03 -9.86
CA VAL A 273 5.68 6.71 -10.34
C VAL A 273 6.65 5.57 -10.01
N THR A 274 7.93 5.89 -9.84
CA THR A 274 9.02 4.96 -9.51
C THR A 274 10.02 5.65 -8.58
N ASP A 275 10.76 4.85 -7.82
CA ASP A 275 11.93 5.24 -7.04
C ASP A 275 13.21 5.36 -7.89
N ALA A 276 13.19 4.90 -9.16
CA ALA A 276 14.31 5.01 -10.07
C ALA A 276 14.61 6.45 -10.53
N ARG A 277 15.87 6.69 -10.94
CA ARG A 277 16.31 7.98 -11.49
C ARG A 277 15.69 8.30 -12.85
N THR A 278 15.36 7.28 -13.62
CA THR A 278 14.73 7.35 -14.94
C THR A 278 13.46 6.51 -14.94
N VAL A 279 12.45 6.94 -15.70
CA VAL A 279 11.21 6.19 -15.90
C VAL A 279 11.35 5.38 -17.18
N GLU A 280 11.38 4.05 -17.04
CA GLU A 280 11.50 3.11 -18.15
C GLU A 280 10.42 2.04 -18.03
N TRP A 281 9.62 1.92 -19.08
CA TRP A 281 8.66 0.81 -19.22
C TRP A 281 9.42 -0.46 -19.55
N LEU A 282 9.34 -1.43 -18.65
CA LEU A 282 9.85 -2.79 -18.85
C LEU A 282 8.81 -3.63 -19.62
N VAL A 283 7.53 -3.41 -19.32
CA VAL A 283 6.36 -3.99 -19.99
C VAL A 283 5.28 -2.93 -20.12
N GLY A 284 4.58 -2.89 -21.26
CA GLY A 284 3.56 -1.87 -21.54
C GLY A 284 4.17 -0.50 -21.92
N PRO A 285 3.41 0.61 -21.78
CA PRO A 285 2.05 0.67 -21.25
C PRO A 285 1.02 0.07 -22.21
N ASP A 286 0.13 -0.78 -21.71
CA ASP A 286 -0.99 -1.34 -22.45
C ASP A 286 -2.31 -0.74 -21.95
N ALA A 287 -3.22 -0.39 -22.85
CA ALA A 287 -4.57 0.05 -22.49
C ALA A 287 -5.35 -1.08 -21.80
N VAL A 288 -6.20 -0.72 -20.84
CA VAL A 288 -7.20 -1.60 -20.25
C VAL A 288 -8.54 -1.24 -20.87
N ASP A 289 -8.94 -2.02 -21.87
CA ASP A 289 -10.20 -1.82 -22.60
C ASP A 289 -10.86 -3.16 -22.93
N GLY A 290 -12.09 -3.10 -23.48
CA GLY A 290 -12.88 -4.28 -23.79
C GLY A 290 -12.28 -5.16 -24.90
N ASP A 291 -11.35 -4.64 -25.71
CA ASP A 291 -10.70 -5.38 -26.78
C ASP A 291 -9.44 -6.12 -26.28
N ARG A 292 -8.76 -5.57 -25.26
CA ARG A 292 -7.57 -6.17 -24.66
C ARG A 292 -7.47 -5.84 -23.17
N VAL A 293 -7.46 -6.89 -22.36
CA VAL A 293 -7.12 -6.81 -20.93
C VAL A 293 -5.70 -7.34 -20.71
N PRO A 294 -4.76 -6.49 -20.25
CA PRO A 294 -3.41 -6.93 -19.93
C PRO A 294 -3.39 -7.96 -18.78
N PRO A 295 -2.50 -8.97 -18.80
CA PRO A 295 -2.42 -10.00 -17.76
C PRO A 295 -2.16 -9.46 -16.34
N LEU A 296 -1.68 -8.22 -16.23
CA LEU A 296 -1.44 -7.52 -14.97
C LEU A 296 -2.73 -7.23 -14.18
N VAL A 297 -3.88 -7.20 -14.87
CA VAL A 297 -5.18 -6.84 -14.29
C VAL A 297 -5.94 -8.09 -13.84
N ALA A 298 -6.27 -8.17 -12.55
CA ALA A 298 -7.21 -9.15 -11.99
C ALA A 298 -8.62 -8.57 -11.95
N ASN A 299 -9.64 -9.43 -12.08
CA ASN A 299 -11.05 -9.07 -12.01
C ASN A 299 -11.39 -7.80 -12.82
N PRO A 300 -11.22 -7.79 -14.16
CA PRO A 300 -11.27 -6.56 -14.95
C PRO A 300 -12.69 -5.97 -15.11
N ASP A 301 -13.74 -6.76 -14.89
CA ASP A 301 -15.13 -6.33 -15.15
C ASP A 301 -15.49 -4.97 -14.53
N PRO A 302 -15.19 -4.67 -13.25
CA PRO A 302 -15.52 -3.38 -12.65
C PRO A 302 -14.87 -2.17 -13.34
N ILE A 303 -13.65 -2.31 -13.88
CA ILE A 303 -12.97 -1.20 -14.56
C ILE A 303 -13.42 -1.07 -16.01
N LEU A 304 -13.80 -2.19 -16.66
CA LEU A 304 -14.33 -2.21 -18.02
C LEU A 304 -15.77 -1.67 -18.09
N GLU A 305 -16.57 -1.90 -17.06
CA GLU A 305 -17.96 -1.41 -16.96
C GLU A 305 -18.06 0.05 -16.48
N ALA A 306 -16.99 0.60 -15.90
CA ALA A 306 -16.97 1.96 -15.38
C ALA A 306 -17.01 3.03 -16.49
N ASP A 307 -17.84 4.05 -16.30
CA ASP A 307 -18.01 5.16 -17.24
C ASP A 307 -16.67 5.89 -17.49
N PRO A 308 -16.19 5.96 -18.75
CA PRO A 308 -14.98 6.72 -19.09
C PRO A 308 -15.16 8.22 -19.11
N ALA A 309 -16.39 8.72 -19.18
CA ALA A 309 -16.63 10.14 -19.32
C ALA A 309 -16.19 10.90 -18.06
N THR A 310 -15.42 11.96 -18.27
CA THR A 310 -15.04 12.91 -17.22
C THR A 310 -15.02 14.32 -17.78
N THR A 311 -14.84 15.29 -16.91
CA THR A 311 -14.70 16.70 -17.31
C THR A 311 -13.30 17.20 -17.00
N LEU A 312 -12.63 17.76 -18.01
CA LEU A 312 -11.35 18.43 -17.89
C LEU A 312 -11.48 19.84 -18.46
N LEU A 313 -11.26 20.86 -17.62
CA LEU A 313 -11.40 22.28 -17.99
C LEU A 313 -12.78 22.65 -18.60
N ASP A 314 -13.84 22.02 -18.10
CA ASP A 314 -15.24 22.17 -18.51
C ASP A 314 -15.64 21.47 -19.83
N ASP A 315 -14.72 20.73 -20.47
CA ASP A 315 -15.00 19.88 -21.63
C ASP A 315 -15.09 18.39 -21.25
N GLU A 316 -15.99 17.67 -21.92
CA GLU A 316 -16.14 16.22 -21.78
C GLU A 316 -15.00 15.49 -22.49
N VAL A 317 -14.31 14.62 -21.77
CA VAL A 317 -13.18 13.82 -22.27
C VAL A 317 -13.24 12.40 -21.74
N ASP A 318 -12.64 11.47 -22.48
CA ASP A 318 -12.48 10.09 -22.01
C ASP A 318 -11.26 9.96 -21.09
N LEU A 319 -11.49 9.49 -19.87
CA LEU A 319 -10.43 9.07 -18.96
C LEU A 319 -10.06 7.62 -19.23
N ARG A 320 -8.94 7.37 -19.92
CA ARG A 320 -8.46 6.03 -20.27
C ARG A 320 -7.51 5.47 -19.20
N THR A 321 -7.50 4.15 -19.02
CA THR A 321 -6.61 3.48 -18.08
C THR A 321 -5.55 2.69 -18.84
N PHE A 322 -4.29 2.89 -18.46
CA PHE A 322 -3.14 2.17 -19.01
C PHE A 322 -2.40 1.48 -17.87
N VAL A 323 -1.93 0.27 -18.11
CA VAL A 323 -1.17 -0.50 -17.11
C VAL A 323 0.14 -1.01 -17.69
N GLY A 324 1.11 -1.25 -16.82
CA GLY A 324 2.39 -1.83 -17.23
C GLY A 324 3.34 -1.94 -16.05
N VAL A 325 4.58 -2.32 -16.36
CA VAL A 325 5.65 -2.47 -15.37
C VAL A 325 6.74 -1.45 -15.66
N LEU A 326 7.04 -0.62 -14.67
CA LEU A 326 8.17 0.31 -14.69
C LEU A 326 9.38 -0.29 -13.98
N ASN A 327 10.57 0.18 -14.35
CA ASN A 327 11.78 -0.01 -13.57
C ASN A 327 11.65 0.62 -12.17
N GLY A 328 12.49 0.18 -11.24
CA GLY A 328 12.68 0.78 -9.92
C GLY A 328 14.10 0.58 -9.43
N GLN A 329 14.48 1.29 -8.37
CA GLN A 329 15.83 1.17 -7.80
C GLN A 329 16.01 -0.18 -7.11
N VAL A 330 14.98 -0.64 -6.41
CA VAL A 330 14.98 -1.86 -5.58
C VAL A 330 14.13 -2.99 -6.21
N GLY A 331 13.54 -2.75 -7.37
CA GLY A 331 12.75 -3.74 -8.11
C GLY A 331 11.66 -3.10 -8.99
N PRO A 332 11.01 -3.88 -9.85
CA PRO A 332 9.99 -3.37 -10.79
C PRO A 332 8.70 -2.93 -10.10
N TRP A 333 7.94 -2.05 -10.73
CA TRP A 333 6.67 -1.54 -10.20
C TRP A 333 5.54 -1.79 -11.19
N ALA A 334 4.47 -2.45 -10.76
CA ALA A 334 3.22 -2.46 -11.51
C ALA A 334 2.54 -1.11 -11.34
N ILE A 335 2.18 -0.47 -12.45
CA ILE A 335 1.58 0.86 -12.49
C ILE A 335 0.26 0.81 -13.23
N ALA A 336 -0.72 1.56 -12.74
CA ALA A 336 -1.87 2.02 -13.52
C ALA A 336 -1.85 3.54 -13.65
N ILE A 337 -2.03 4.03 -14.87
CA ILE A 337 -2.16 5.45 -15.19
C ILE A 337 -3.55 5.68 -15.76
N HIS A 338 -4.34 6.52 -15.08
CA HIS A 338 -5.62 7.01 -15.58
C HIS A 338 -5.39 8.37 -16.23
N ALA A 339 -5.47 8.42 -17.56
CA ALA A 339 -5.08 9.57 -18.35
C ALA A 339 -6.26 10.13 -19.16
N ALA A 340 -6.48 11.43 -19.04
CA ALA A 340 -7.40 12.17 -19.89
C ALA A 340 -6.61 13.24 -20.66
N ARG A 341 -6.97 13.42 -21.94
CA ARG A 341 -6.35 14.39 -22.83
C ARG A 341 -7.39 15.34 -23.40
N LEU A 342 -7.22 16.64 -23.14
CA LEU A 342 -7.96 17.69 -23.85
C LEU A 342 -7.11 18.22 -25.01
N VAL A 343 -7.76 18.47 -26.16
CA VAL A 343 -7.14 18.97 -27.39
C VAL A 343 -7.93 20.19 -27.88
N ASP A 344 -7.66 21.34 -27.26
CA ASP A 344 -8.11 22.66 -27.76
C ASP A 344 -6.98 23.25 -28.65
N ASP A 345 -6.29 24.29 -28.17
CA ASP A 345 -5.05 24.81 -28.74
C ASP A 345 -3.83 24.10 -28.12
N ASP A 346 -3.91 23.78 -26.83
CA ASP A 346 -2.86 23.14 -26.06
C ASP A 346 -3.21 21.68 -25.79
N ILE A 347 -2.21 20.82 -25.56
CA ILE A 347 -2.47 19.47 -25.05
C ILE A 347 -2.37 19.51 -23.54
N VAL A 348 -3.49 19.25 -22.89
CA VAL A 348 -3.57 19.05 -21.44
C VAL A 348 -3.76 17.58 -21.17
N LEU A 349 -2.77 16.96 -20.54
CA LEU A 349 -2.79 15.58 -20.08
C LEU A 349 -2.85 15.57 -18.55
N ALA A 350 -3.95 15.08 -17.99
CA ALA A 350 -4.08 14.87 -16.56
C ALA A 350 -3.97 13.37 -16.26
N THR A 351 -3.21 13.01 -15.23
CA THR A 351 -2.88 11.62 -14.89
C THR A 351 -3.09 11.34 -13.41
N GLY A 352 -3.89 10.33 -13.10
CA GLY A 352 -3.90 9.65 -11.81
C GLY A 352 -3.03 8.40 -11.87
N ILE A 353 -2.18 8.18 -10.88
CA ILE A 353 -1.21 7.08 -10.86
C ILE A 353 -1.50 6.20 -9.65
N ASN A 354 -1.72 4.91 -9.88
CA ASN A 354 -1.65 3.88 -8.86
C ASN A 354 -0.38 3.05 -9.10
N ARG A 355 0.37 2.73 -8.05
CA ARG A 355 1.56 1.88 -8.17
C ARG A 355 1.61 0.84 -7.07
N ARG A 356 2.18 -0.31 -7.40
CA ARG A 356 2.37 -1.46 -6.52
C ARG A 356 3.74 -2.09 -6.80
N PRO A 357 4.54 -2.41 -5.76
CA PRO A 357 5.77 -3.17 -5.96
C PRO A 357 5.47 -4.60 -6.41
N VAL A 358 6.22 -5.13 -7.39
CA VAL A 358 6.13 -6.51 -7.88
C VAL A 358 7.50 -7.19 -7.85
N ALA A 359 7.52 -8.53 -7.90
CA ALA A 359 8.78 -9.26 -7.88
C ALA A 359 9.55 -9.11 -9.19
N ASP A 360 8.84 -9.16 -10.31
CA ASP A 360 9.41 -9.24 -11.65
C ASP A 360 8.46 -8.62 -12.70
N THR A 361 8.89 -8.64 -13.95
CA THR A 361 8.15 -8.09 -15.10
C THR A 361 7.01 -8.99 -15.58
N ASP A 362 7.00 -10.25 -15.18
CA ASP A 362 6.04 -11.27 -15.60
C ASP A 362 4.86 -11.39 -14.62
N ALA A 363 4.78 -10.49 -13.63
CA ALA A 363 3.69 -10.41 -12.67
C ALA A 363 2.31 -10.36 -13.35
N THR A 364 1.38 -11.16 -12.83
CA THR A 364 0.00 -11.27 -13.34
C THR A 364 -1.01 -11.05 -12.24
N GLY A 365 -2.14 -10.40 -12.54
CA GLY A 365 -3.25 -10.25 -11.61
C GLY A 365 -2.96 -9.40 -10.36
N VAL A 366 -1.94 -8.56 -10.40
CA VAL A 366 -1.50 -7.75 -9.24
C VAL A 366 -2.22 -6.40 -9.13
N LEU A 367 -2.91 -5.97 -10.19
CA LEU A 367 -3.76 -4.78 -10.19
C LEU A 367 -5.23 -5.20 -10.25
N ASP A 368 -5.94 -5.09 -9.13
CA ASP A 368 -7.35 -5.47 -9.04
C ASP A 368 -8.27 -4.42 -9.69
N GLY A 369 -9.26 -4.87 -10.48
CA GLY A 369 -10.16 -3.99 -11.22
C GLY A 369 -11.00 -3.07 -10.33
N GLU A 370 -11.43 -3.50 -9.14
CA GLU A 370 -12.17 -2.63 -8.22
C GLU A 370 -11.27 -1.51 -7.69
N THR A 371 -10.03 -1.85 -7.34
CA THR A 371 -8.99 -0.89 -6.96
C THR A 371 -8.74 0.14 -8.07
N LEU A 372 -8.65 -0.32 -9.32
CA LEU A 372 -8.48 0.56 -10.48
C LEU A 372 -9.69 1.48 -10.71
N THR A 373 -10.91 0.97 -10.55
CA THR A 373 -12.14 1.77 -10.67
C THR A 373 -12.17 2.88 -9.63
N ARG A 374 -11.90 2.55 -8.35
CA ARG A 374 -11.85 3.56 -7.28
C ARG A 374 -10.73 4.60 -7.51
N ALA A 375 -9.56 4.21 -8.05
CA ALA A 375 -8.52 5.16 -8.46
C ALA A 375 -9.01 6.12 -9.53
N ARG A 376 -9.69 5.59 -10.54
CA ARG A 376 -10.21 6.36 -11.67
C ARG A 376 -11.25 7.38 -11.20
N GLU A 377 -12.18 6.98 -10.34
CA GLU A 377 -13.17 7.88 -9.73
C GLU A 377 -12.51 9.04 -8.97
N ARG A 378 -11.47 8.75 -8.18
CA ARG A 378 -10.69 9.78 -7.48
C ARG A 378 -9.94 10.71 -8.42
N THR A 379 -9.42 10.16 -9.52
CA THR A 379 -8.79 10.94 -10.58
C THR A 379 -9.80 11.90 -11.20
N THR A 380 -10.99 11.42 -11.55
CA THR A 380 -12.11 12.22 -12.05
C THR A 380 -12.49 13.34 -11.08
N ALA A 381 -12.71 13.03 -9.80
CA ALA A 381 -13.03 14.05 -8.80
C ALA A 381 -11.94 15.15 -8.68
N THR A 382 -10.67 14.75 -8.82
CA THR A 382 -9.54 15.68 -8.80
C THR A 382 -9.52 16.55 -10.06
N MET A 383 -9.77 15.99 -11.24
CA MET A 383 -9.83 16.72 -12.51
C MET A 383 -10.96 17.74 -12.54
N VAL A 384 -12.15 17.39 -12.04
CA VAL A 384 -13.30 18.32 -11.92
C VAL A 384 -12.96 19.53 -11.05
N THR A 385 -12.07 19.38 -10.07
CA THR A 385 -11.63 20.48 -9.20
C THR A 385 -10.70 21.46 -9.91
N LEU A 386 -10.05 21.07 -11.02
CA LEU A 386 -9.13 21.91 -11.81
C LEU A 386 -9.84 22.97 -12.69
N ARG A 387 -11.12 23.25 -12.44
CA ARG A 387 -11.88 24.34 -13.11
C ARG A 387 -11.05 25.63 -13.19
N LYS A 388 -11.19 26.34 -14.32
CA LYS A 388 -10.57 27.66 -14.53
C LYS A 388 -10.72 28.51 -13.27
N ALA A 389 -9.60 28.78 -12.60
CA ALA A 389 -9.51 29.91 -11.67
C ALA A 389 -9.54 31.20 -12.51
N GLY A 390 -10.71 31.55 -13.06
CA GLY A 390 -10.80 32.60 -14.06
C GLY A 390 -12.20 32.83 -14.64
N GLY A 391 -13.05 33.49 -13.84
CA GLY A 391 -13.87 34.60 -14.33
C GLY A 391 -15.30 34.33 -14.75
N ASP A 392 -16.23 34.37 -13.80
CA ASP A 392 -17.46 35.13 -14.04
C ASP A 392 -17.05 36.59 -14.34
N ARG A 393 -17.36 37.03 -15.56
CA ARG A 393 -17.56 38.43 -15.89
C ARG A 393 -19.02 38.63 -16.27
#